data_AF-A0A5C8GC16-F1
#
_entry.id   AF-A0A5C8GC16-F1
#
_cell.length_a   1.000
_cell.length_b   1.000
_cell.length_c   1.000
_cell.angle_alpha   90.00
_cell.angle_beta   90.00
_cell.angle_gamma   90.00
#
_symmetry.space_group_name_H-M   'P 1'
#
loop_
_entity.id
_entity.type
_entity.pdbx_description
1 polymer ?
#
loop_
_entity_poly.entity_id
_entity_poly.type
_entity_poly.pdbx_seq_one_letter_code
_entity_poly.pdbx_strand_id
1 'polypeptide(L)'
;MKHYFYNLFLILTVSMIPIGVLAQKKLTNPSTEAQGQTMVLCIGTIHDQHKSNPNYSYKDLYNIIKTFHPDAICVEIRLSDFRKKPYLKEMTLGAIYGIKNGANVYPIDWWSQNNPRAERREYIKSDDYKIKQQRLDSLYRTDSLICAFEKRYGTLDNLFKDNDKSYLFINGKDYNTYVSRIYAGLITVFGDGCLNLYSEQRNAKMMNLIEDAVRANLGRRVIILTGAEHKYYFDKALSNRKEIHLVQLEDLLPLENSPIDADINEYLVSGISDLYYTNKEIMYWTALTPILHGPNMDTNPSIIKEESLRKAEKILKQWEENTNKSILLSFNLAWYYFLSKQYNEGIAVSRKVKKHLFEVPDELRKFIIPTFWRNLGFCYDAKGQRKKAVQSYRTGIQYCKDNGINKETIEYIFKNYEQVPFRL
;
A
#
# COMPACT_ATOMS: atom_id res chain seq x y z
N MET A 1 7.01 -13.50 -46.37
CA MET A 1 7.31 -14.43 -47.48
C MET A 1 8.83 -14.58 -47.56
N LYS A 2 9.35 -15.80 -47.31
CA LYS A 2 10.70 -16.35 -47.56
C LYS A 2 11.90 -15.60 -46.95
N HIS A 3 12.50 -16.09 -45.86
CA HIS A 3 13.47 -17.20 -45.74
C HIS A 3 14.85 -16.95 -46.37
N TYR A 4 15.88 -16.94 -45.52
CA TYR A 4 17.14 -17.64 -45.79
C TYR A 4 17.51 -18.49 -44.58
N PHE A 5 17.65 -19.78 -44.84
CA PHE A 5 18.27 -20.81 -44.01
C PHE A 5 19.78 -20.81 -44.28
N TYR A 6 20.63 -21.13 -43.30
CA TYR A 6 21.35 -22.41 -43.26
C TYR A 6 22.00 -22.66 -41.89
N ASN A 7 21.72 -23.85 -41.37
CA ASN A 7 22.31 -24.51 -40.21
C ASN A 7 23.79 -24.86 -40.44
N LEU A 8 24.62 -24.98 -39.39
CA LEU A 8 24.93 -26.29 -38.78
C LEU A 8 25.88 -26.17 -37.55
N PHE A 9 25.53 -26.99 -36.56
CA PHE A 9 26.17 -27.38 -35.30
C PHE A 9 27.71 -27.49 -35.24
N LEU A 10 28.27 -27.12 -34.08
CA LEU A 10 29.09 -28.06 -33.30
C LEU A 10 28.99 -27.80 -31.79
N ILE A 11 28.91 -28.90 -31.07
CA ILE A 11 28.71 -29.12 -29.64
C ILE A 11 29.99 -28.79 -28.86
N LEU A 12 29.87 -28.07 -27.75
CA LEU A 12 30.78 -28.19 -26.61
C LEU A 12 30.00 -27.93 -25.32
N THR A 13 29.79 -29.02 -24.60
CA THR A 13 29.20 -29.11 -23.27
C THR A 13 30.12 -28.43 -22.25
N VAL A 14 29.65 -27.37 -21.61
CA VAL A 14 30.17 -26.92 -20.32
C VAL A 14 29.04 -26.98 -19.31
N SER A 15 29.11 -28.04 -18.52
CA SER A 15 28.55 -28.25 -17.19
C SER A 15 27.86 -27.03 -16.56
N MET A 16 26.53 -27.11 -16.51
CA MET A 16 25.71 -26.30 -15.62
C MET A 16 26.05 -26.65 -14.16
N ILE A 17 26.52 -25.66 -13.42
CA ILE A 17 26.49 -25.68 -11.96
C ILE A 17 25.06 -25.29 -11.56
N PRO A 18 24.27 -26.19 -10.94
CA PRO A 18 22.98 -25.80 -10.40
C PRO A 18 23.23 -24.85 -9.21
N ILE A 19 22.75 -23.62 -9.35
CA ILE A 19 22.62 -22.68 -8.24
C ILE A 19 21.69 -23.34 -7.23
N GLY A 20 22.28 -23.76 -6.11
CA GLY A 20 21.60 -24.39 -5.00
C GLY A 20 20.47 -23.50 -4.48
N VAL A 21 19.27 -24.05 -4.53
CA VAL A 21 18.13 -23.66 -3.72
C VAL A 21 18.55 -23.81 -2.26
N LEU A 22 18.82 -22.70 -1.59
CA LEU A 22 19.10 -22.70 -0.16
C LEU A 22 17.78 -22.85 0.62
N ALA A 23 17.65 -24.05 1.18
CA ALA A 23 16.84 -24.45 2.33
C ALA A 23 15.31 -24.35 2.21
N GLN A 24 14.72 -25.34 1.52
CA GLN A 24 13.45 -25.91 1.99
C GLN A 24 13.67 -26.49 3.39
N LYS A 25 13.08 -25.83 4.39
CA LYS A 25 12.95 -26.39 5.73
C LYS A 25 12.19 -27.71 5.60
N LYS A 26 12.77 -28.80 6.13
CA LYS A 26 12.18 -30.15 6.22
C LYS A 26 10.66 -30.06 6.43
N LEU A 27 9.90 -30.58 5.47
CA LEU A 27 8.54 -31.07 5.73
C LEU A 27 8.69 -32.24 6.71
N THR A 28 8.59 -31.94 8.00
CA THR A 28 8.21 -32.95 8.97
C THR A 28 6.75 -33.27 8.70
N ASN A 29 6.46 -34.54 8.37
CA ASN A 29 5.09 -35.05 8.25
C ASN A 29 4.26 -34.54 9.44
N PRO A 30 3.05 -33.99 9.22
CA PRO A 30 2.14 -33.74 10.32
C PRO A 30 1.82 -35.08 10.98
N SER A 31 2.10 -35.18 12.27
CA SER A 31 1.59 -36.25 13.11
C SER A 31 0.07 -36.32 12.94
N THR A 32 -0.41 -37.51 12.61
CA THR A 32 -1.84 -37.88 12.52
C THR A 32 -2.47 -37.94 13.92
N GLU A 33 -2.42 -36.83 14.66
CA GLU A 33 -3.39 -36.58 15.71
C GLU A 33 -4.60 -35.91 15.05
N ALA A 34 -5.80 -36.27 15.50
CA ALA A 34 -7.04 -35.63 15.03
C ALA A 34 -6.94 -34.12 15.33
N GLN A 35 -6.51 -33.35 14.33
CA GLN A 35 -6.38 -31.90 14.45
C GLN A 35 -7.78 -31.36 14.74
N GLY A 36 -7.92 -30.66 15.87
CA GLY A 36 -9.16 -29.95 16.21
C GLY A 36 -9.57 -28.98 15.11
N GLN A 37 -10.78 -28.41 15.21
CA GLN A 37 -11.25 -27.42 14.25
C GLN A 37 -10.24 -26.25 14.14
N THR A 38 -10.03 -25.76 12.93
CA THR A 38 -9.17 -24.58 12.70
C THR A 38 -9.91 -23.36 13.24
N MET A 39 -9.29 -22.62 14.17
CA MET A 39 -9.89 -21.42 14.73
C MET A 39 -9.65 -20.26 13.78
N VAL A 40 -10.71 -19.65 13.27
CA VAL A 40 -10.60 -18.53 12.33
C VAL A 40 -11.26 -17.30 12.92
N LEU A 41 -10.55 -16.17 12.93
CA LEU A 41 -11.06 -14.86 13.32
C LEU A 41 -10.95 -13.90 12.15
N CYS A 42 -12.08 -13.34 11.68
CA CYS A 42 -12.06 -12.28 10.69
C CYS A 42 -12.20 -10.91 11.36
N ILE A 43 -11.27 -10.00 11.10
CA ILE A 43 -11.24 -8.63 11.62
C ILE A 43 -11.38 -7.64 10.46
N GLY A 44 -12.47 -6.89 10.51
CA GLY A 44 -12.75 -5.73 9.69
C GLY A 44 -11.98 -4.50 10.16
N THR A 45 -11.11 -3.97 9.31
CA THR A 45 -10.29 -2.78 9.55
C THR A 45 -10.88 -1.54 8.86
N ILE A 46 -10.42 -0.34 9.25
CA ILE A 46 -10.93 0.94 8.75
C ILE A 46 -9.87 1.72 7.94
N HIS A 47 -8.91 1.03 7.32
CA HIS A 47 -7.89 1.67 6.47
C HIS A 47 -7.08 2.75 7.21
N ASP A 48 -6.70 3.83 6.52
CA ASP A 48 -5.97 4.95 7.08
C ASP A 48 -6.71 5.68 8.22
N GLN A 49 -8.00 5.39 8.44
CA GLN A 49 -8.79 5.99 9.51
C GLN A 49 -8.36 5.53 10.91
N HIS A 50 -7.68 4.38 11.04
CA HIS A 50 -7.06 3.93 12.30
C HIS A 50 -6.10 4.97 12.89
N LYS A 51 -5.51 5.84 12.04
CA LYS A 51 -4.59 6.87 12.49
C LYS A 51 -5.26 7.94 13.36
N SER A 52 -6.52 8.26 13.09
CA SER A 52 -7.26 9.34 13.76
C SER A 52 -8.46 8.87 14.56
N ASN A 53 -8.86 7.60 14.46
CA ASN A 53 -9.98 7.07 15.22
C ASN A 53 -9.57 6.86 16.70
N PRO A 54 -10.26 7.51 17.67
CA PRO A 54 -9.93 7.38 19.08
C PRO A 54 -10.33 6.04 19.71
N ASN A 55 -11.22 5.29 19.06
CA ASN A 55 -11.85 4.07 19.59
C ASN A 55 -11.50 2.80 18.78
N TYR A 56 -10.79 2.95 17.66
CA TYR A 56 -10.26 1.85 16.87
C TYR A 56 -8.91 2.23 16.22
N SER A 57 -7.89 2.34 17.04
CA SER A 57 -6.54 2.68 16.64
C SER A 57 -5.72 1.48 16.15
N TYR A 58 -4.51 1.72 15.63
CA TYR A 58 -3.54 0.64 15.36
C TYR A 58 -3.17 -0.16 16.63
N LYS A 59 -3.24 0.47 17.81
CA LYS A 59 -3.00 -0.20 19.09
C LYS A 59 -4.08 -1.24 19.39
N ASP A 60 -5.34 -0.90 19.13
CA ASP A 60 -6.45 -1.82 19.33
C ASP A 60 -6.31 -3.03 18.40
N LEU A 61 -5.97 -2.80 17.14
CA LEU A 61 -5.70 -3.90 16.21
C LEU A 61 -4.53 -4.79 16.67
N TYR A 62 -3.42 -4.18 17.13
CA TYR A 62 -2.30 -4.92 17.71
C TYR A 62 -2.74 -5.77 18.91
N ASN A 63 -3.53 -5.21 19.82
CA ASN A 63 -4.05 -5.92 20.98
C ASN A 63 -4.97 -7.09 20.57
N ILE A 64 -5.82 -6.93 19.55
CA ILE A 64 -6.64 -8.02 19.00
C ILE A 64 -5.76 -9.14 18.47
N ILE A 65 -4.79 -8.83 17.60
CA ILE A 65 -3.87 -9.81 17.02
C ILE A 65 -3.10 -10.53 18.14
N LYS A 66 -2.61 -9.79 19.13
CA LYS A 66 -1.83 -10.35 20.23
C LYS A 66 -2.66 -11.28 21.12
N THR A 67 -3.85 -10.84 21.53
CA THR A 67 -4.80 -11.65 22.31
C THR A 67 -5.19 -12.92 21.56
N PHE A 68 -5.38 -12.82 20.24
CA PHE A 68 -5.72 -13.96 19.41
C PHE A 68 -4.52 -14.86 19.10
N HIS A 69 -3.27 -14.44 19.34
CA HIS A 69 -2.05 -15.25 19.17
C HIS A 69 -2.07 -16.19 17.94
N PRO A 70 -2.18 -15.64 16.71
CA PRO A 70 -2.36 -16.45 15.51
C PRO A 70 -1.10 -17.22 15.12
N ASP A 71 -1.27 -18.45 14.62
CA ASP A 71 -0.24 -19.19 13.89
C ASP A 71 -0.13 -18.74 12.42
N ALA A 72 -1.20 -18.13 11.88
CA ALA A 72 -1.24 -17.60 10.53
C ALA A 72 -2.06 -16.31 10.43
N ILE A 73 -1.60 -15.39 9.59
CA ILE A 73 -2.21 -14.08 9.38
C ILE A 73 -2.45 -13.88 7.88
N CYS A 74 -3.71 -13.74 7.50
CA CYS A 74 -4.10 -13.28 6.17
C CYS A 74 -4.18 -11.75 6.20
N VAL A 75 -3.54 -11.10 5.24
CA VAL A 75 -3.52 -9.64 5.11
C VAL A 75 -4.06 -9.24 3.74
N GLU A 76 -4.97 -8.27 3.69
CA GLU A 76 -5.48 -7.70 2.44
C GLU A 76 -4.40 -6.87 1.76
N ILE A 77 -3.42 -7.55 1.16
CA ILE A 77 -2.36 -7.01 0.32
C ILE A 77 -2.29 -7.90 -0.93
N ARG A 78 -2.11 -7.29 -2.12
CA ARG A 78 -1.93 -8.07 -3.34
C ARG A 78 -0.61 -8.83 -3.29
N LEU A 79 -0.58 -10.06 -3.80
CA LEU A 79 0.64 -10.86 -3.87
C LEU A 79 1.80 -10.16 -4.62
N SER A 80 1.49 -9.38 -5.67
CA SER A 80 2.49 -8.60 -6.41
C SER A 80 3.12 -7.46 -5.60
N ASP A 81 2.45 -7.03 -4.52
CA ASP A 81 2.78 -5.83 -3.76
C ASP A 81 3.40 -6.17 -2.39
N PHE A 82 3.07 -7.35 -1.88
CA PHE A 82 3.51 -7.84 -0.57
C PHE A 82 5.03 -7.73 -0.42
N ARG A 83 5.45 -7.00 0.63
CA ARG A 83 6.87 -6.77 0.98
C ARG A 83 7.73 -6.03 -0.06
N LYS A 84 7.09 -5.48 -1.11
CA LYS A 84 7.75 -4.81 -2.23
C LYS A 84 7.44 -3.33 -2.31
N LYS A 85 6.29 -2.89 -1.83
CA LYS A 85 5.90 -1.47 -1.76
C LYS A 85 4.95 -1.23 -0.59
N PRO A 86 4.72 0.05 -0.20
CA PRO A 86 3.77 0.39 0.83
C PRO A 86 2.38 -0.08 0.46
N TYR A 87 1.63 -0.46 1.49
CA TYR A 87 0.21 -0.71 1.43
C TYR A 87 -0.45 -0.08 2.65
N LEU A 88 -1.69 -0.45 2.92
CA LEU A 88 -2.39 -0.11 4.15
C LEU A 88 -1.55 -0.48 5.39
N LYS A 89 -1.41 0.48 6.31
CA LYS A 89 -0.53 0.34 7.48
C LYS A 89 -0.97 -0.78 8.41
N GLU A 90 -2.27 -0.97 8.58
CA GLU A 90 -2.83 -2.01 9.43
C GLU A 90 -2.55 -3.42 8.90
N MET A 91 -2.52 -3.59 7.57
CA MET A 91 -2.18 -4.86 6.93
C MET A 91 -0.69 -5.15 7.09
N THR A 92 0.15 -4.11 6.92
CA THR A 92 1.59 -4.23 7.10
C THR A 92 1.96 -4.49 8.57
N LEU A 93 1.25 -3.88 9.52
CA LEU A 93 1.36 -4.17 10.96
C LEU A 93 1.10 -5.66 11.23
N GLY A 94 0.01 -6.22 10.69
CA GLY A 94 -0.28 -7.65 10.81
C GLY A 94 0.83 -8.53 10.24
N ALA A 95 1.37 -8.15 9.08
CA ALA A 95 2.49 -8.87 8.46
C ALA A 95 3.77 -8.82 9.31
N ILE A 96 4.14 -7.64 9.85
CA ILE A 96 5.30 -7.50 10.73
C ILE A 96 5.12 -8.33 12.00
N TYR A 97 3.94 -8.28 12.63
CA TYR A 97 3.63 -9.10 13.80
C TYR A 97 3.83 -10.58 13.49
N GLY A 98 3.27 -11.06 12.37
CA GLY A 98 3.36 -12.47 12.00
C GLY A 98 4.80 -12.91 11.77
N ILE A 99 5.57 -12.16 10.98
CA ILE A 99 6.99 -12.46 10.71
C ILE A 99 7.80 -12.49 12.01
N LYS A 100 7.59 -11.51 12.91
CA LYS A 100 8.31 -11.40 14.18
C LYS A 100 8.02 -12.59 15.11
N ASN A 101 6.77 -13.07 15.13
CA ASN A 101 6.31 -14.13 16.03
C ASN A 101 6.29 -15.52 15.39
N GLY A 102 6.86 -15.67 14.19
CA GLY A 102 6.93 -16.96 13.49
C GLY A 102 5.61 -17.47 12.91
N ALA A 103 4.59 -16.61 12.82
CA ALA A 103 3.34 -16.92 12.14
C ALA A 103 3.51 -16.82 10.62
N ASN A 104 2.81 -17.70 9.90
CA ASN A 104 2.77 -17.62 8.43
C ASN A 104 1.95 -16.40 7.99
N VAL A 105 2.43 -15.65 6.99
CA VAL A 105 1.71 -14.46 6.48
C VAL A 105 1.28 -14.67 5.04
N TYR A 106 -0.02 -14.52 4.78
CA TYR A 106 -0.65 -14.77 3.48
C TYR A 106 -1.25 -13.47 2.91
N PRO A 107 -0.72 -12.93 1.79
CA PRO A 107 -1.38 -11.86 1.07
C PRO A 107 -2.63 -12.39 0.35
N ILE A 108 -3.81 -11.86 0.68
CA ILE A 108 -5.09 -12.38 0.20
C ILE A 108 -5.86 -11.43 -0.72
N ASP A 109 -5.33 -10.25 -1.07
CA ASP A 109 -6.07 -9.28 -1.89
C ASP A 109 -5.99 -9.59 -3.39
N TRP A 110 -7.05 -9.23 -4.11
CA TRP A 110 -7.16 -9.30 -5.55
C TRP A 110 -7.86 -8.04 -6.09
N TRP A 111 -7.37 -7.53 -7.21
CA TRP A 111 -8.02 -6.47 -7.98
C TRP A 111 -8.11 -6.89 -9.44
N SER A 112 -9.21 -6.52 -10.10
CA SER A 112 -9.32 -6.69 -11.55
C SER A 112 -8.24 -5.85 -12.26
N GLN A 113 -7.88 -6.25 -13.48
CA GLN A 113 -6.90 -5.51 -14.29
C GLN A 113 -7.43 -4.14 -14.74
N ASN A 114 -8.74 -3.95 -14.69
CA ASN A 114 -9.42 -2.72 -15.06
C ASN A 114 -9.30 -1.64 -13.98
N ASN A 115 -9.72 -0.41 -14.29
CA ASN A 115 -9.78 0.69 -13.32
C ASN A 115 -11.24 0.97 -12.93
N PRO A 116 -11.83 0.19 -11.99
CA PRO A 116 -13.24 0.32 -11.62
C PRO A 116 -13.58 1.71 -11.09
N ARG A 117 -12.63 2.42 -10.48
CA ARG A 117 -12.84 3.80 -10.01
C ARG A 117 -12.98 4.79 -11.17
N ALA A 118 -12.24 4.60 -12.26
CA ALA A 118 -12.38 5.42 -13.46
C ALA A 118 -13.70 5.11 -14.19
N GLU A 119 -14.03 3.83 -14.35
CA GLU A 119 -15.31 3.39 -14.92
C GLU A 119 -16.50 3.95 -14.13
N ARG A 120 -16.44 3.87 -12.79
CA ARG A 120 -17.46 4.45 -11.91
C ARG A 120 -17.64 5.94 -12.16
N ARG A 121 -16.56 6.72 -12.25
CA ARG A 121 -16.64 8.17 -12.50
C ARG A 121 -17.35 8.51 -13.80
N GLU A 122 -17.22 7.69 -14.83
CA GLU A 122 -17.94 7.89 -16.09
C GLU A 122 -19.37 7.38 -16.01
N TYR A 123 -19.59 6.20 -15.43
CA TYR A 123 -20.91 5.57 -15.35
C TYR A 123 -21.91 6.38 -14.52
N ILE A 124 -21.49 7.03 -13.42
CA ILE A 124 -22.38 7.87 -12.60
C ILE A 124 -22.96 9.09 -13.33
N LYS A 125 -22.43 9.44 -14.51
CA LYS A 125 -22.95 10.54 -15.35
C LYS A 125 -24.11 10.08 -16.25
N SER A 126 -24.31 8.77 -16.41
CA SER A 126 -25.31 8.19 -17.31
C SER A 126 -26.75 8.31 -16.76
N ASP A 127 -27.73 8.25 -17.65
CA ASP A 127 -29.15 8.20 -17.24
C ASP A 127 -29.53 6.84 -16.67
N ASP A 128 -28.90 5.74 -17.13
CA ASP A 128 -29.06 4.41 -16.53
C ASP A 128 -28.68 4.40 -15.04
N TYR A 129 -27.58 5.08 -14.68
CA TYR A 129 -27.20 5.26 -13.28
C TYR A 129 -28.28 5.98 -12.48
N LYS A 130 -28.84 7.09 -12.99
CA LYS A 130 -29.86 7.86 -12.26
C LYS A 130 -31.11 7.01 -11.97
N ILE A 131 -31.57 6.25 -12.97
CA ILE A 131 -32.73 5.35 -12.84
C ILE A 131 -32.45 4.25 -11.82
N LYS A 132 -31.29 3.60 -11.92
CA LYS A 132 -30.89 2.54 -11.00
C LYS A 132 -30.65 3.07 -9.58
N GLN A 133 -30.07 4.25 -9.42
CA GLN A 133 -29.89 4.87 -8.12
C GLN A 133 -31.22 5.11 -7.42
N GLN A 134 -32.24 5.62 -8.13
CA GLN A 134 -33.60 5.76 -7.57
C GLN A 134 -34.19 4.41 -7.12
N ARG A 135 -33.96 3.35 -7.90
CA ARG A 135 -34.37 1.99 -7.52
C ARG A 135 -33.63 1.51 -6.26
N LEU A 136 -32.32 1.74 -6.17
CA LEU A 136 -31.53 1.38 -5.00
C LEU A 136 -32.01 2.12 -3.75
N ASP A 137 -32.23 3.43 -3.85
CA ASP A 137 -32.75 4.26 -2.76
C ASP A 137 -34.12 3.75 -2.29
N SER A 138 -34.99 3.34 -3.22
CA SER A 138 -36.29 2.75 -2.88
C SER A 138 -36.15 1.42 -2.13
N LEU A 139 -35.21 0.56 -2.55
CA LEU A 139 -34.94 -0.70 -1.84
C LEU A 139 -34.45 -0.42 -0.42
N TYR A 140 -33.50 0.50 -0.25
CA TYR A 140 -32.97 0.85 1.07
C TYR A 140 -34.04 1.45 1.99
N ARG A 141 -34.92 2.32 1.49
CA ARG A 141 -36.03 2.89 2.30
C ARG A 141 -37.07 1.85 2.75
N THR A 142 -37.12 0.71 2.07
CA THR A 142 -38.08 -0.37 2.39
C THR A 142 -37.45 -1.52 3.17
N ASP A 143 -36.12 -1.60 3.24
CA ASP A 143 -35.41 -2.55 4.08
C ASP A 143 -35.39 -2.05 5.54
N SER A 144 -36.11 -2.77 6.41
CA SER A 144 -36.28 -2.37 7.81
C SER A 144 -34.98 -2.40 8.61
N LEU A 145 -34.00 -3.24 8.25
CA LEU A 145 -32.72 -3.33 8.93
C LEU A 145 -31.81 -2.16 8.54
N ILE A 146 -31.77 -1.81 7.26
CA ILE A 146 -31.06 -0.61 6.78
C ILE A 146 -31.65 0.63 7.47
N CYS A 147 -32.98 0.81 7.40
CA CYS A 147 -33.64 1.97 8.01
C CYS A 147 -33.39 2.05 9.52
N ALA A 148 -33.47 0.93 10.25
CA ALA A 148 -33.23 0.91 11.70
C ALA A 148 -31.78 1.26 12.03
N PHE A 149 -30.82 0.73 11.26
CA PHE A 149 -29.40 1.01 11.44
C PHE A 149 -29.09 2.48 11.15
N GLU A 150 -29.52 3.01 10.01
CA GLU A 150 -29.25 4.40 9.61
C GLU A 150 -29.93 5.41 10.52
N LYS A 151 -31.12 5.10 11.06
CA LYS A 151 -31.76 5.94 12.07
C LYS A 151 -30.92 6.06 13.35
N ARG A 152 -30.23 4.99 13.74
CA ARG A 152 -29.46 4.93 14.99
C ARG A 152 -28.03 5.47 14.82
N TYR A 153 -27.42 5.21 13.68
CA TYR A 153 -25.97 5.37 13.48
C TYR A 153 -25.59 6.22 12.26
N GLY A 154 -26.56 6.56 11.40
CA GLY A 154 -26.29 7.18 10.10
C GLY A 154 -25.90 6.19 9.02
N THR A 155 -25.69 6.71 7.81
CA THR A 155 -25.23 5.93 6.65
C THR A 155 -23.76 5.52 6.79
N LEU A 156 -23.27 4.62 5.93
CA LEU A 156 -21.82 4.31 5.85
C LEU A 156 -20.98 5.58 5.68
N ASP A 157 -21.40 6.51 4.82
CA ASP A 157 -20.68 7.77 4.61
C ASP A 157 -20.61 8.62 5.90
N ASN A 158 -21.68 8.64 6.71
CA ASN A 158 -21.66 9.31 8.01
C ASN A 158 -20.67 8.63 8.95
N LEU A 159 -20.72 7.30 9.05
CA LEU A 159 -19.84 6.53 9.93
C LEU A 159 -18.36 6.72 9.61
N PHE A 160 -18.00 6.66 8.33
CA PHE A 160 -16.61 6.86 7.89
C PHE A 160 -16.18 8.32 8.03
N LYS A 161 -17.09 9.28 7.94
CA LYS A 161 -16.78 10.70 8.15
C LYS A 161 -16.56 11.02 9.63
N ASP A 162 -17.41 10.50 10.51
CA ASP A 162 -17.33 10.75 11.95
C ASP A 162 -16.13 10.05 12.58
N ASN A 163 -15.78 8.85 12.07
CA ASN A 163 -14.58 8.09 12.42
C ASN A 163 -14.34 7.95 13.94
N ASP A 164 -15.41 7.69 14.68
CA ASP A 164 -15.45 7.61 16.14
C ASP A 164 -15.90 6.25 16.66
N LYS A 165 -16.26 5.31 15.77
CA LYS A 165 -16.79 4.01 16.16
C LYS A 165 -15.67 3.07 16.62
N SER A 166 -15.97 2.26 17.62
CA SER A 166 -15.02 1.33 18.23
C SER A 166 -14.78 0.09 17.39
N TYR A 167 -13.70 -0.64 17.70
CA TYR A 167 -13.41 -1.92 17.08
C TYR A 167 -14.54 -2.96 17.28
N LEU A 168 -15.24 -2.93 18.42
CA LEU A 168 -16.40 -3.79 18.68
C LEU A 168 -17.59 -3.42 17.81
N PHE A 169 -17.83 -2.13 17.59
CA PHE A 169 -18.91 -1.70 16.72
C PHE A 169 -18.67 -2.15 15.27
N ILE A 170 -17.47 -1.86 14.73
CA ILE A 170 -17.12 -2.17 13.33
C ILE A 170 -17.08 -3.68 13.07
N ASN A 171 -16.70 -4.48 14.08
CA ASN A 171 -16.65 -5.94 13.96
C ASN A 171 -17.92 -6.65 14.47
N GLY A 172 -18.91 -5.89 14.92
CA GLY A 172 -20.13 -6.39 15.53
C GLY A 172 -21.17 -6.84 14.50
N LYS A 173 -22.11 -7.67 14.95
CA LYS A 173 -23.17 -8.26 14.11
C LYS A 173 -24.04 -7.22 13.39
N ASP A 174 -24.36 -6.11 14.04
CA ASP A 174 -25.24 -5.08 13.48
C ASP A 174 -24.59 -4.40 12.25
N TYR A 175 -23.33 -3.96 12.38
CA TYR A 175 -22.58 -3.38 11.27
C TYR A 175 -22.40 -4.39 10.13
N ASN A 176 -22.03 -5.63 10.48
CA ASN A 176 -21.83 -6.71 9.50
C ASN A 176 -23.11 -7.01 8.70
N THR A 177 -24.26 -7.03 9.38
CA THR A 177 -25.58 -7.23 8.76
C THR A 177 -25.94 -6.06 7.87
N TYR A 178 -25.73 -4.82 8.32
CA TYR A 178 -25.99 -3.62 7.55
C TYR A 178 -25.17 -3.58 6.25
N VAL A 179 -23.86 -3.79 6.33
CA VAL A 179 -22.98 -3.86 5.15
C VAL A 179 -23.45 -4.95 4.18
N SER A 180 -23.77 -6.15 4.67
CA SER A 180 -24.27 -7.23 3.83
C SER A 180 -25.55 -6.83 3.07
N ARG A 181 -26.45 -6.08 3.69
CA ARG A 181 -27.71 -5.61 3.08
C ARG A 181 -27.47 -4.53 2.03
N ILE A 182 -26.60 -3.56 2.32
CA ILE A 182 -26.20 -2.51 1.37
C ILE A 182 -25.58 -3.15 0.12
N TYR A 183 -24.60 -4.05 0.29
CA TYR A 183 -24.00 -4.72 -0.88
C TYR A 183 -24.99 -5.60 -1.63
N ALA A 184 -25.92 -6.30 -0.96
CA ALA A 184 -26.96 -7.06 -1.63
C ALA A 184 -27.87 -6.17 -2.52
N GLY A 185 -28.21 -4.97 -2.05
CA GLY A 185 -28.95 -3.99 -2.85
C GLY A 185 -28.15 -3.50 -4.06
N LEU A 186 -26.88 -3.14 -3.85
CA LEU A 186 -25.97 -2.74 -4.94
C LEU A 186 -25.89 -3.82 -6.03
N ILE A 187 -25.68 -5.07 -5.65
CA ILE A 187 -25.60 -6.20 -6.58
C ILE A 187 -26.95 -6.43 -7.28
N THR A 188 -28.07 -6.36 -6.55
CA THR A 188 -29.41 -6.54 -7.13
C THR A 188 -29.72 -5.51 -8.21
N VAL A 189 -29.27 -4.27 -8.03
CA VAL A 189 -29.63 -3.14 -8.91
C VAL A 189 -28.61 -2.94 -10.02
N PHE A 190 -27.32 -3.03 -9.72
CA PHE A 190 -26.23 -2.69 -10.62
C PHE A 190 -25.47 -3.92 -11.15
N GLY A 191 -25.69 -5.11 -10.57
CA GLY A 191 -24.83 -6.27 -10.78
C GLY A 191 -23.45 -6.10 -10.14
N ASP A 192 -22.60 -7.11 -10.27
CA ASP A 192 -21.19 -7.01 -9.84
C ASP A 192 -20.38 -6.18 -10.84
N GLY A 193 -19.95 -4.98 -10.44
CA GLY A 193 -19.48 -3.97 -11.38
C GLY A 193 -18.77 -2.78 -10.73
N CYS A 194 -18.51 -1.74 -11.52
CA CYS A 194 -17.72 -0.59 -11.07
C CYS A 194 -18.30 0.17 -9.86
N LEU A 195 -19.62 0.11 -9.62
CA LEU A 195 -20.24 0.79 -8.46
C LEU A 195 -19.93 0.14 -7.12
N ASN A 196 -19.78 -1.19 -7.11
CA ASN A 196 -19.38 -1.97 -5.92
C ASN A 196 -17.94 -2.50 -6.04
N LEU A 197 -17.16 -1.95 -6.98
CA LEU A 197 -15.77 -2.32 -7.22
C LEU A 197 -15.58 -3.82 -7.49
N TYR A 198 -16.54 -4.46 -8.15
CA TYR A 198 -16.56 -5.90 -8.40
C TYR A 198 -16.48 -6.73 -7.11
N SER A 199 -17.25 -6.31 -6.10
CA SER A 199 -17.22 -6.89 -4.75
C SER A 199 -17.44 -8.40 -4.71
N GLU A 200 -18.33 -8.98 -5.52
CA GLU A 200 -18.58 -10.42 -5.49
C GLU A 200 -17.39 -11.20 -6.05
N GLN A 201 -16.88 -10.80 -7.21
CA GLN A 201 -15.68 -11.40 -7.80
C GLN A 201 -14.46 -11.24 -6.89
N ARG A 202 -14.25 -10.04 -6.35
CA ARG A 202 -13.14 -9.76 -5.44
C ARG A 202 -13.23 -10.61 -4.18
N ASN A 203 -14.38 -10.63 -3.51
CA ASN A 203 -14.60 -11.45 -2.32
C ASN A 203 -14.40 -12.94 -2.59
N ALA A 204 -14.92 -13.46 -3.71
CA ALA A 204 -14.74 -14.87 -4.08
C ALA A 204 -13.25 -15.21 -4.31
N LYS A 205 -12.48 -14.33 -4.97
CA LYS A 205 -11.05 -14.53 -5.18
C LYS A 205 -10.26 -14.45 -3.87
N MET A 206 -10.56 -13.47 -3.01
CA MET A 206 -9.96 -13.35 -1.69
C MET A 206 -10.29 -14.59 -0.83
N MET A 207 -11.54 -15.08 -0.88
CA MET A 207 -11.96 -16.27 -0.16
C MET A 207 -11.19 -17.52 -0.60
N ASN A 208 -10.94 -17.72 -1.89
CA ASN A 208 -10.11 -18.85 -2.35
C ASN A 208 -8.69 -18.80 -1.74
N LEU A 209 -8.08 -17.62 -1.67
CA LEU A 209 -6.76 -17.43 -1.04
C LEU A 209 -6.81 -17.65 0.48
N ILE A 210 -7.88 -17.22 1.14
CA ILE A 210 -8.13 -17.50 2.56
C ILE A 210 -8.29 -19.02 2.79
N GLU A 211 -9.03 -19.72 1.93
CA GLU A 211 -9.18 -21.17 2.04
C GLU A 211 -7.85 -21.91 1.85
N ASP A 212 -6.99 -21.45 0.94
CA ASP A 212 -5.62 -21.97 0.81
C ASP A 212 -4.82 -21.77 2.09
N ALA A 213 -4.90 -20.58 2.71
CA ALA A 213 -4.25 -20.30 3.98
C ALA A 213 -4.81 -21.17 5.12
N VAL A 214 -6.12 -21.36 5.21
CA VAL A 214 -6.74 -22.23 6.23
C VAL A 214 -6.31 -23.69 6.03
N ARG A 215 -6.30 -24.20 4.79
CA ARG A 215 -5.83 -25.55 4.48
C ARG A 215 -4.35 -25.76 4.83
N ALA A 216 -3.51 -24.74 4.66
CA ALA A 216 -2.10 -24.80 5.03
C ALA A 216 -1.88 -24.77 6.56
N ASN A 217 -2.89 -24.44 7.36
CA ASN A 217 -2.80 -24.27 8.81
C ASN A 217 -3.94 -25.00 9.55
N LEU A 218 -4.23 -26.25 9.16
CA LEU A 218 -5.27 -27.06 9.80
C LEU A 218 -5.01 -27.25 11.30
N GLY A 219 -6.06 -27.09 12.10
CA GLY A 219 -6.01 -27.19 13.57
C GLY A 219 -5.27 -26.05 14.26
N ARG A 220 -4.98 -24.95 13.54
CA ARG A 220 -4.27 -23.77 14.05
C ARG A 220 -5.19 -22.56 14.18
N ARG A 221 -4.62 -21.45 14.68
CA ARG A 221 -5.30 -20.15 14.80
C ARG A 221 -4.95 -19.29 13.59
N VAL A 222 -5.95 -18.97 12.78
CA VAL A 222 -5.82 -18.12 11.58
C VAL A 222 -6.59 -16.83 11.81
N ILE A 223 -5.92 -15.68 11.69
CA ILE A 223 -6.59 -14.38 11.68
C ILE A 223 -6.62 -13.82 10.26
N ILE A 224 -7.74 -13.20 9.87
CA ILE A 224 -7.93 -12.53 8.59
C ILE A 224 -8.09 -11.04 8.86
N LEU A 225 -7.18 -10.23 8.32
CA LEU A 225 -7.26 -8.78 8.35
C LEU A 225 -7.72 -8.28 6.98
N THR A 226 -8.86 -7.60 6.95
CA THR A 226 -9.48 -7.08 5.72
C THR A 226 -10.27 -5.82 6.02
N GLY A 227 -10.54 -4.97 5.03
CA GLY A 227 -11.44 -3.83 5.18
C GLY A 227 -12.80 -4.29 5.71
N ALA A 228 -13.40 -3.50 6.61
CA ALA A 228 -14.61 -3.87 7.33
C ALA A 228 -15.78 -4.26 6.43
N GLU A 229 -15.81 -3.73 5.20
CA GLU A 229 -16.82 -4.04 4.21
C GLU A 229 -16.75 -5.48 3.67
N HIS A 230 -15.64 -6.19 3.85
CA HIS A 230 -15.47 -7.58 3.41
C HIS A 230 -15.89 -8.62 4.46
N LYS A 231 -15.89 -8.23 5.74
CA LYS A 231 -16.03 -9.15 6.89
C LYS A 231 -17.28 -10.04 6.77
N TYR A 232 -18.41 -9.47 6.36
CA TYR A 232 -19.69 -10.19 6.28
C TYR A 232 -19.63 -11.38 5.34
N TYR A 233 -18.87 -11.25 4.26
CA TYR A 233 -18.74 -12.28 3.25
C TYR A 233 -17.94 -13.46 3.81
N PHE A 234 -16.80 -13.17 4.44
CA PHE A 234 -15.92 -14.20 5.00
C PHE A 234 -16.57 -14.90 6.20
N ASP A 235 -17.18 -14.16 7.13
CA ASP A 235 -17.92 -14.76 8.25
C ASP A 235 -19.01 -15.72 7.75
N LYS A 236 -19.78 -15.31 6.74
CA LYS A 236 -20.83 -16.14 6.16
C LYS A 236 -20.26 -17.37 5.44
N ALA A 237 -19.18 -17.22 4.69
CA ALA A 237 -18.56 -18.33 3.96
C ALA A 237 -17.96 -19.36 4.93
N LEU A 238 -17.25 -18.90 5.96
CA LEU A 238 -16.52 -19.73 6.92
C LEU A 238 -17.44 -20.39 7.95
N SER A 239 -18.53 -19.75 8.36
CA SER A 239 -19.48 -20.34 9.33
C SER A 239 -20.18 -21.61 8.83
N ASN A 240 -20.18 -21.84 7.52
CA ASN A 240 -20.75 -23.03 6.89
C ASN A 240 -19.75 -24.21 6.77
N ARG A 241 -18.52 -24.08 7.28
CA ARG A 241 -17.46 -25.09 7.19
C ARG A 241 -17.35 -25.87 8.50
N LYS A 242 -17.46 -27.20 8.44
CA LYS A 242 -17.47 -28.07 9.64
C LYS A 242 -16.11 -28.17 10.33
N GLU A 243 -15.05 -27.97 9.55
CA GLU A 243 -13.65 -28.01 9.95
C GLU A 243 -13.15 -26.68 10.55
N ILE A 244 -14.01 -25.65 10.59
CA ILE A 244 -13.69 -24.31 11.05
C ILE A 244 -14.51 -23.98 12.29
N HIS A 245 -13.83 -23.45 13.30
CA HIS A 245 -14.45 -22.75 14.41
C HIS A 245 -14.29 -21.25 14.17
N LEU A 246 -15.38 -20.59 13.74
CA LEU A 246 -15.38 -19.14 13.51
C LEU A 246 -15.52 -18.41 14.85
N VAL A 247 -14.42 -17.81 15.30
CA VAL A 247 -14.33 -17.04 16.56
C VAL A 247 -14.90 -15.64 16.32
N GLN A 248 -15.77 -15.16 17.20
CA GLN A 248 -16.20 -13.76 17.20
C GLN A 248 -15.26 -12.92 18.06
N LEU A 249 -15.05 -11.65 17.68
CA LEU A 249 -14.18 -10.76 18.45
C LEU A 249 -14.64 -10.58 19.90
N GLU A 250 -15.96 -10.61 20.13
CA GLU A 250 -16.58 -10.52 21.45
C GLU A 250 -16.15 -11.66 22.38
N ASP A 251 -15.86 -12.84 21.82
CA ASP A 251 -15.43 -14.03 22.56
C ASP A 251 -13.98 -13.91 23.07
N LEU A 252 -13.22 -12.91 22.60
CA LEU A 252 -11.83 -12.67 22.99
C LEU A 252 -11.68 -11.65 24.13
N LEU A 253 -12.78 -11.08 24.61
CA LEU A 253 -12.72 -10.03 25.62
C LEU A 253 -12.46 -10.60 27.03
N PRO A 254 -11.69 -9.89 27.88
CA PRO A 254 -11.00 -8.62 27.59
C PRO A 254 -9.72 -8.81 26.76
N LEU A 255 -9.39 -7.83 25.90
CA LEU A 255 -8.14 -7.85 25.14
C LEU A 255 -6.92 -7.61 26.03
N GLU A 256 -5.81 -8.26 25.69
CA GLU A 256 -4.50 -7.91 26.24
C GLU A 256 -4.17 -6.44 25.97
N ASN A 257 -3.68 -5.73 26.98
CA ASN A 257 -3.17 -4.38 26.83
C ASN A 257 -1.64 -4.36 26.97
N SER A 258 -0.95 -4.62 25.86
CA SER A 258 0.52 -4.67 25.81
C SER A 258 1.08 -3.51 24.99
N PRO A 259 2.18 -2.85 25.38
CA PRO A 259 2.90 -1.92 24.50
C PRO A 259 3.10 -2.48 23.09
N ILE A 260 2.99 -1.63 22.07
CA ILE A 260 3.26 -2.06 20.69
C ILE A 260 4.74 -2.41 20.59
N ASP A 261 5.05 -3.54 19.96
CA ASP A 261 6.44 -3.95 19.73
C ASP A 261 7.24 -2.87 19.01
N ALA A 262 8.51 -2.72 19.37
CA ALA A 262 9.37 -1.65 18.86
C ALA A 262 9.43 -1.60 17.32
N ASP A 263 9.58 -2.75 16.64
CA ASP A 263 9.63 -2.81 15.17
C ASP A 263 8.34 -2.35 14.50
N ILE A 264 7.19 -2.67 15.11
CA ILE A 264 5.88 -2.26 14.60
C ILE A 264 5.69 -0.77 14.87
N ASN A 265 6.04 -0.29 16.07
CA ASN A 265 5.93 1.11 16.41
C ASN A 265 6.84 1.98 15.51
N GLU A 266 8.06 1.53 15.24
CA GLU A 266 8.96 2.18 14.28
C GLU A 266 8.30 2.27 12.90
N TYR A 267 7.77 1.16 12.38
CA TYR A 267 7.04 1.17 11.11
C TYR A 267 5.84 2.13 11.10
N LEU A 268 5.04 2.15 12.16
CA LEU A 268 3.89 3.06 12.24
C LEU A 268 4.31 4.54 12.20
N VAL A 269 5.44 4.87 12.82
CA VAL A 269 5.96 6.24 12.92
C VAL A 269 6.72 6.67 11.66
N SER A 270 7.65 5.85 11.17
CA SER A 270 8.60 6.20 10.09
C SER A 270 8.25 5.57 8.74
N GLY A 271 7.47 4.48 8.73
CA GLY A 271 7.23 3.67 7.54
C GLY A 271 8.34 2.66 7.23
N ILE A 272 9.36 2.54 8.09
CA ILE A 272 10.53 1.68 7.90
C ILE A 272 10.34 0.37 8.67
N SER A 273 10.70 -0.76 8.03
CA SER A 273 10.75 -2.07 8.69
C SER A 273 11.61 -3.04 7.89
N ASP A 274 12.77 -3.40 8.45
CA ASP A 274 13.65 -4.43 7.90
C ASP A 274 13.01 -5.84 7.95
N LEU A 275 12.00 -6.04 8.80
CA LEU A 275 11.21 -7.28 8.83
C LEU A 275 10.29 -7.40 7.61
N TYR A 276 9.65 -6.30 7.23
CA TYR A 276 8.67 -6.32 6.15
C TYR A 276 9.31 -6.21 4.77
N TYR A 277 10.06 -5.14 4.49
CA TYR A 277 10.52 -4.87 3.14
C TYR A 277 11.67 -5.78 2.72
N THR A 278 11.62 -6.27 1.47
CA THR A 278 12.69 -7.07 0.88
C THR A 278 13.75 -6.23 0.16
N ASN A 279 13.46 -4.96 -0.10
CA ASN A 279 14.36 -4.02 -0.75
C ASN A 279 14.48 -2.74 0.10
N LYS A 280 15.66 -2.51 0.67
CA LYS A 280 15.96 -1.36 1.52
C LYS A 280 15.85 -0.02 0.78
N GLU A 281 16.23 0.02 -0.49
CA GLU A 281 16.12 1.24 -1.31
C GLU A 281 14.67 1.68 -1.45
N ILE A 282 13.77 0.72 -1.72
CA ILE A 282 12.33 1.00 -1.83
C ILE A 282 11.75 1.37 -0.47
N MET A 283 12.16 0.70 0.60
CA MET A 283 11.73 1.03 1.96
C MET A 283 12.02 2.49 2.30
N TYR A 284 13.26 2.95 2.16
CA TYR A 284 13.62 4.33 2.47
C TYR A 284 12.97 5.33 1.51
N TRP A 285 12.98 5.05 0.20
CA TRP A 285 12.30 5.88 -0.80
C TRP A 285 10.84 6.13 -0.44
N THR A 286 10.14 5.07 -0.05
CA THR A 286 8.70 5.14 0.23
C THR A 286 8.40 5.77 1.58
N ALA A 287 9.29 5.63 2.57
CA ALA A 287 9.21 6.35 3.84
C ALA A 287 9.38 7.87 3.67
N LEU A 288 10.25 8.30 2.75
CA LEU A 288 10.47 9.72 2.45
C LEU A 288 9.36 10.33 1.58
N THR A 289 8.74 9.54 0.71
CA THR A 289 7.74 10.01 -0.25
C THR A 289 6.63 10.88 0.39
N PRO A 290 5.90 10.46 1.44
CA PRO A 290 4.81 11.25 2.02
C PRO A 290 5.27 12.54 2.73
N ILE A 291 6.56 12.69 3.03
CA ILE A 291 7.09 13.83 3.78
C ILE A 291 7.95 14.79 2.94
N LEU A 292 8.50 14.34 1.81
CA LEU A 292 9.32 15.17 0.90
C LEU A 292 8.79 15.27 -0.54
N HIS A 293 8.02 14.26 -0.99
CA HIS A 293 7.55 14.12 -2.37
C HIS A 293 6.04 13.87 -2.44
N GLY A 294 5.31 14.30 -1.40
CA GLY A 294 3.85 14.22 -1.36
C GLY A 294 3.19 15.12 -2.40
N PRO A 295 1.86 15.09 -2.51
CA PRO A 295 1.13 15.90 -3.48
C PRO A 295 1.56 17.37 -3.45
N ASN A 296 2.00 17.88 -4.60
CA ASN A 296 2.49 19.24 -4.82
C ASN A 296 3.78 19.64 -4.07
N MET A 297 4.43 18.74 -3.31
CA MET A 297 5.64 19.09 -2.54
C MET A 297 6.85 19.38 -3.44
N ASP A 298 6.98 18.64 -4.55
CA ASP A 298 8.07 18.86 -5.51
C ASP A 298 7.94 20.17 -6.31
N THR A 299 6.70 20.63 -6.56
CA THR A 299 6.43 21.82 -7.39
C THR A 299 6.09 23.08 -6.58
N ASN A 300 5.78 22.90 -5.30
CA ASN A 300 5.63 23.96 -4.31
C ASN A 300 6.35 23.58 -3.00
N PRO A 301 7.69 23.75 -2.95
CA PRO A 301 8.49 23.33 -1.79
C PRO A 301 8.12 24.01 -0.47
N SER A 302 7.47 25.18 -0.54
CA SER A 302 7.05 25.96 0.63
C SER A 302 6.03 25.25 1.52
N ILE A 303 5.33 24.23 1.02
CA ILE A 303 4.33 23.47 1.80
C ILE A 303 4.98 22.40 2.70
N ILE A 304 6.27 22.09 2.48
CA ILE A 304 7.00 21.10 3.26
C ILE A 304 7.32 21.71 4.63
N LYS A 305 6.74 21.14 5.68
CA LYS A 305 6.88 21.62 7.05
C LYS A 305 8.25 21.27 7.64
N GLU A 306 8.74 22.07 8.57
CA GLU A 306 10.00 21.82 9.28
C GLU A 306 10.01 20.46 9.99
N GLU A 307 8.88 20.03 10.54
CA GLU A 307 8.74 18.69 11.14
C GLU A 307 9.01 17.56 10.14
N SER A 308 8.56 17.73 8.88
CA SER A 308 8.84 16.78 7.81
C SER A 308 10.33 16.72 7.49
N LEU A 309 11.03 17.87 7.49
CA LEU A 309 12.48 17.91 7.30
C LEU A 309 13.23 17.21 8.43
N ARG A 310 12.83 17.42 9.69
CA ARG A 310 13.43 16.71 10.84
C ARG A 310 13.22 15.19 10.75
N LYS A 311 12.06 14.75 10.27
CA LYS A 311 11.78 13.32 10.03
C LYS A 311 12.62 12.77 8.88
N ALA A 312 12.69 13.50 7.78
CA ALA A 312 13.48 13.11 6.61
C ALA A 312 14.97 13.00 6.93
N GLU A 313 15.53 13.92 7.72
CA GLU A 313 16.93 13.87 8.14
C GLU A 313 17.27 12.55 8.86
N LYS A 314 16.40 12.11 9.79
CA LYS A 314 16.61 10.84 10.51
C LYS A 314 16.61 9.65 9.55
N ILE A 315 15.65 9.62 8.63
CA ILE A 315 15.51 8.55 7.62
C ILE A 315 16.73 8.53 6.68
N LEU A 316 17.19 9.69 6.22
CA LEU A 316 18.34 9.82 5.34
C LEU A 316 19.63 9.37 6.03
N LYS A 317 19.85 9.75 7.28
CA LYS A 317 21.00 9.27 8.07
C LYS A 317 21.00 7.75 8.22
N GLN A 318 19.85 7.17 8.55
CA GLN A 318 19.69 5.71 8.64
C GLN A 318 19.95 5.03 7.28
N TRP A 319 19.52 5.64 6.17
CA TRP A 319 19.81 5.14 4.82
C TRP A 319 21.30 5.21 4.48
N GLU A 320 21.97 6.33 4.77
CA GLU A 320 23.43 6.51 4.58
C GLU A 320 24.25 5.46 5.35
N GLU A 321 23.85 5.14 6.59
CA GLU A 321 24.48 4.10 7.41
C GLU A 321 24.34 2.69 6.80
N ASN A 322 23.25 2.43 6.08
CA ASN A 322 23.00 1.15 5.43
C ASN A 322 23.68 1.01 4.07
N THR A 323 23.86 2.11 3.34
CA THR A 323 24.52 2.10 2.02
C THR A 323 25.03 3.48 1.62
N ASN A 324 26.24 3.51 1.03
CA ASN A 324 26.83 4.73 0.48
C ASN A 324 26.84 4.77 -1.06
N LYS A 325 26.27 3.76 -1.74
CA LYS A 325 26.27 3.64 -3.20
C LYS A 325 24.90 3.89 -3.84
N SER A 326 23.92 4.37 -3.07
CA SER A 326 22.57 4.57 -3.56
C SER A 326 22.40 5.88 -4.35
N ILE A 327 21.93 5.76 -5.58
CA ILE A 327 21.53 6.88 -6.44
C ILE A 327 20.26 7.54 -5.93
N LEU A 328 19.31 6.74 -5.42
CA LEU A 328 18.06 7.25 -4.83
C LEU A 328 18.34 8.05 -3.56
N LEU A 329 19.23 7.56 -2.70
CA LEU A 329 19.71 8.30 -1.53
C LEU A 329 20.33 9.63 -1.95
N SER A 330 21.25 9.61 -2.92
CA SER A 330 21.90 10.83 -3.42
C SER A 330 20.90 11.85 -3.97
N PHE A 331 19.89 11.37 -4.71
CA PHE A 331 18.79 12.21 -5.21
C PHE A 331 18.01 12.86 -4.05
N ASN A 332 17.64 12.07 -3.03
CA ASN A 332 16.90 12.58 -1.87
C ASN A 332 17.74 13.50 -0.99
N LEU A 333 19.03 13.22 -0.79
CA LEU A 333 19.96 14.10 -0.07
C LEU A 333 20.08 15.45 -0.77
N ALA A 334 20.24 15.46 -2.10
CA ALA A 334 20.28 16.71 -2.86
C ALA A 334 19.00 17.53 -2.70
N TRP A 335 17.83 16.86 -2.69
CA TRP A 335 16.55 17.52 -2.45
C TRP A 335 16.42 18.06 -1.02
N TYR A 336 16.71 17.23 -0.03
CA TYR A 336 16.72 17.61 1.39
C TYR A 336 17.65 18.82 1.65
N TYR A 337 18.86 18.81 1.10
CA TYR A 337 19.79 19.93 1.26
C TYR A 337 19.26 21.21 0.64
N PHE A 338 18.63 21.14 -0.53
CA PHE A 338 17.95 22.30 -1.11
C PHE A 338 16.86 22.84 -0.18
N LEU A 339 15.97 21.99 0.32
CA LEU A 339 14.88 22.36 1.23
C LEU A 339 15.39 22.96 2.54
N SER A 340 16.51 22.43 3.05
CA SER A 340 17.20 22.89 4.25
C SER A 340 18.12 24.09 4.00
N LYS A 341 18.08 24.70 2.81
CA LYS A 341 18.89 25.86 2.40
C LYS A 341 20.41 25.61 2.40
N GLN A 342 20.84 24.36 2.40
CA GLN A 342 22.22 23.88 2.31
C GLN A 342 22.61 23.69 0.84
N TYR A 343 22.60 24.77 0.06
CA TYR A 343 22.70 24.69 -1.39
C TYR A 343 24.05 24.17 -1.90
N ASN A 344 25.14 24.41 -1.15
CA ASN A 344 26.48 23.96 -1.55
C ASN A 344 26.58 22.43 -1.46
N GLU A 345 26.02 21.86 -0.40
CA GLU A 345 25.91 20.44 -0.10
C GLU A 345 25.05 19.76 -1.17
N GLY A 346 23.88 20.34 -1.49
CA GLY A 346 23.02 19.86 -2.56
C GLY A 346 23.71 19.83 -3.93
N ILE A 347 24.48 20.87 -4.26
CA ILE A 347 25.29 20.91 -5.50
C ILE A 347 26.40 19.85 -5.46
N ALA A 348 27.08 19.67 -4.32
CA ALA A 348 28.17 18.71 -4.18
C ALA A 348 27.69 17.27 -4.37
N VAL A 349 26.58 16.89 -3.71
CA VAL A 349 25.95 15.57 -3.90
C VAL A 349 25.50 15.38 -5.35
N SER A 350 24.83 16.38 -5.92
CA SER A 350 24.36 16.31 -7.31
C SER A 350 25.50 16.08 -8.31
N ARG A 351 26.66 16.70 -8.10
CA ARG A 351 27.83 16.51 -8.97
C ARG A 351 28.40 15.09 -8.91
N LYS A 352 28.40 14.47 -7.73
CA LYS A 352 28.88 13.09 -7.54
C LYS A 352 27.99 12.10 -8.30
N VAL A 353 26.68 12.28 -8.21
CA VAL A 353 25.70 11.33 -8.77
C VAL A 353 25.40 11.55 -10.26
N LYS A 354 25.68 12.73 -10.81
CA LYS A 354 25.36 13.11 -12.20
C LYS A 354 25.78 12.05 -13.25
N LYS A 355 26.93 11.39 -13.07
CA LYS A 355 27.43 10.37 -14.01
C LYS A 355 26.70 9.02 -13.92
N HIS A 356 26.05 8.78 -12.80
CA HIS A 356 25.37 7.53 -12.45
C HIS A 356 23.84 7.68 -12.47
N LEU A 357 23.34 8.82 -12.95
CA LEU A 357 21.91 9.16 -12.90
C LEU A 357 21.02 8.18 -13.68
N PHE A 358 21.57 7.50 -14.69
CA PHE A 358 20.86 6.48 -15.47
C PHE A 358 20.80 5.10 -14.78
N GLU A 359 21.49 4.92 -13.66
CA GLU A 359 21.43 3.69 -12.86
C GLU A 359 20.18 3.63 -11.96
N VAL A 360 19.35 4.68 -11.93
CA VAL A 360 18.04 4.61 -11.26
C VAL A 360 17.13 3.58 -11.94
N PRO A 361 16.23 2.91 -11.19
CA PRO A 361 15.27 1.96 -11.73
C PRO A 361 14.47 2.56 -12.89
N ASP A 362 14.22 1.76 -13.93
CA ASP A 362 13.57 2.19 -15.18
C ASP A 362 12.24 2.89 -14.91
N GLU A 363 11.44 2.35 -13.98
CA GLU A 363 10.14 2.86 -13.59
C GLU A 363 10.20 4.25 -12.91
N LEU A 364 11.35 4.61 -12.33
CA LEU A 364 11.56 5.90 -11.67
C LEU A 364 12.26 6.93 -12.56
N ARG A 365 12.90 6.52 -13.67
CA ARG A 365 13.70 7.41 -14.54
C ARG A 365 12.94 8.64 -15.01
N LYS A 366 11.68 8.47 -15.43
CA LYS A 366 10.83 9.58 -15.92
C LYS A 366 10.51 10.63 -14.85
N PHE A 367 10.59 10.26 -13.58
CA PHE A 367 10.41 11.18 -12.46
C PHE A 367 11.76 11.74 -11.97
N ILE A 368 12.71 10.86 -11.68
CA ILE A 368 13.96 11.24 -10.99
C ILE A 368 14.87 12.09 -11.88
N ILE A 369 15.07 11.71 -13.14
CA ILE A 369 16.05 12.39 -14.00
C ILE A 369 15.66 13.86 -14.28
N PRO A 370 14.40 14.17 -14.70
CA PRO A 370 13.98 15.56 -14.86
C PRO A 370 14.04 16.35 -13.56
N THR A 371 13.56 15.74 -12.47
CA THR A 371 13.50 16.38 -11.15
C THR A 371 14.88 16.65 -10.58
N PHE A 372 15.84 15.76 -10.80
CA PHE A 372 17.24 15.94 -10.45
C PHE A 372 17.81 17.21 -11.09
N TRP A 373 17.63 17.36 -12.40
CA TRP A 373 18.14 18.52 -13.14
C TRP A 373 17.48 19.82 -12.71
N ARG A 374 16.16 19.78 -12.45
CA ARG A 374 15.41 20.90 -11.90
C ARG A 374 15.96 21.30 -10.53
N ASN A 375 16.09 20.35 -9.61
CA ASN A 375 16.54 20.61 -8.23
C ASN A 375 17.99 21.14 -8.19
N LEU A 376 18.87 20.61 -9.05
CA LEU A 376 20.22 21.16 -9.23
C LEU A 376 20.18 22.62 -9.75
N GLY A 377 19.28 22.91 -10.68
CA GLY A 377 19.05 24.27 -11.16
C GLY A 377 18.57 25.20 -10.04
N PHE A 378 17.65 24.74 -9.19
CA PHE A 378 17.17 25.52 -8.04
C PHE A 378 18.30 25.89 -7.08
N CYS A 379 19.20 24.95 -6.76
CA CYS A 379 20.39 25.24 -5.95
C CYS A 379 21.28 26.30 -6.61
N TYR A 380 21.46 26.25 -7.92
CA TYR A 380 22.26 27.26 -8.64
C TYR A 380 21.59 28.64 -8.66
N ASP A 381 20.28 28.72 -8.89
CA ASP A 381 19.53 29.99 -8.83
C ASP A 381 19.60 30.60 -7.42
N ALA A 382 19.41 29.80 -6.36
CA ALA A 382 19.54 30.25 -4.98
C ALA A 382 20.95 30.79 -4.64
N LYS A 383 21.97 30.33 -5.38
CA LYS A 383 23.37 30.81 -5.28
C LYS A 383 23.70 31.96 -6.22
N GLY A 384 22.74 32.47 -7.00
CA GLY A 384 22.97 33.50 -8.03
C GLY A 384 23.76 33.00 -9.26
N GLN A 385 23.94 31.68 -9.41
CA GLN A 385 24.71 31.07 -10.50
C GLN A 385 23.85 30.82 -11.75
N ARG A 386 23.22 31.88 -12.26
CA ARG A 386 22.14 31.79 -13.26
C ARG A 386 22.49 30.98 -14.51
N LYS A 387 23.70 31.16 -15.07
CA LYS A 387 24.14 30.41 -16.26
C LYS A 387 24.12 28.90 -16.04
N LYS A 388 24.55 28.44 -14.85
CA LYS A 388 24.56 27.01 -14.48
C LYS A 388 23.15 26.49 -14.19
N ALA A 389 22.29 27.32 -13.62
CA ALA A 389 20.88 26.99 -13.41
C ALA A 389 20.17 26.71 -14.75
N VAL A 390 20.26 27.67 -15.70
CA VAL A 390 19.68 27.53 -17.04
C VAL A 390 20.22 26.31 -17.77
N GLN A 391 21.52 26.03 -17.69
CA GLN A 391 22.08 24.81 -18.28
C GLN A 391 21.49 23.53 -17.68
N SER A 392 21.25 23.51 -16.36
CA SER A 392 20.63 22.37 -15.68
C SER A 392 19.20 22.16 -16.15
N TYR A 393 18.39 23.23 -16.22
CA TYR A 393 17.02 23.17 -16.74
C TYR A 393 16.97 22.67 -18.18
N ARG A 394 17.80 23.22 -19.07
CA ARG A 394 17.89 22.77 -20.47
C ARG A 394 18.24 21.30 -20.60
N THR A 395 19.15 20.81 -19.77
CA THR A 395 19.53 19.39 -19.78
C THR A 395 18.36 18.50 -19.40
N GLY A 396 17.60 18.87 -18.37
CA GLY A 396 16.40 18.15 -17.95
C GLY A 396 15.28 18.19 -19.00
N ILE A 397 15.04 19.36 -19.61
CA ILE A 397 14.05 19.53 -20.69
C ILE A 397 14.43 18.68 -21.91
N GLN A 398 15.72 18.64 -22.29
CA GLN A 398 16.17 17.84 -23.42
C GLN A 398 15.97 16.34 -23.15
N TYR A 399 16.35 15.87 -21.96
CA TYR A 399 16.07 14.49 -21.56
C TYR A 399 14.58 14.14 -21.66
N CYS A 400 13.68 15.03 -21.21
CA CYS A 400 12.25 14.82 -21.32
C CYS A 400 11.80 14.65 -22.78
N LYS A 401 12.29 15.50 -23.69
CA LYS A 401 11.98 15.42 -25.13
C LYS A 401 12.47 14.10 -25.73
N ASP A 402 13.72 13.73 -25.44
CA ASP A 402 14.34 12.51 -25.97
C ASP A 402 13.64 11.23 -25.50
N ASN A 403 12.97 11.29 -24.34
CA ASN A 403 12.28 10.15 -23.72
C ASN A 403 10.75 10.22 -23.84
N GLY A 404 10.24 11.06 -24.75
CA GLY A 404 8.82 11.14 -25.07
C GLY A 404 7.92 11.60 -23.91
N ILE A 405 8.45 12.39 -22.97
CA ILE A 405 7.64 13.01 -21.91
C ILE A 405 6.83 14.15 -22.55
N ASN A 406 5.51 14.16 -22.29
CA ASN A 406 4.61 15.11 -22.94
C ASN A 406 4.90 16.57 -22.52
N LYS A 407 4.47 17.51 -23.37
CA LYS A 407 4.72 18.95 -23.18
C LYS A 407 4.17 19.49 -21.86
N GLU A 408 2.95 19.10 -21.49
CA GLU A 408 2.31 19.52 -20.24
C GLU A 408 3.12 19.13 -19.00
N THR A 409 3.69 17.92 -18.99
CA THR A 409 4.54 17.44 -17.90
C THR A 409 5.86 18.21 -17.87
N ILE A 410 6.45 18.52 -19.02
CA ILE A 410 7.66 19.34 -19.11
C ILE A 410 7.40 20.74 -18.54
N GLU A 411 6.30 21.38 -18.95
CA GLU A 411 5.88 22.69 -18.45
C GLU A 411 5.54 22.64 -16.95
N TYR A 412 4.94 21.57 -16.47
CA TYR A 412 4.68 21.38 -15.04
C TYR A 412 5.99 21.30 -14.21
N ILE A 413 6.98 20.55 -14.68
CA ILE A 413 8.25 20.35 -13.98
C ILE A 413 9.15 21.59 -14.05
N PHE A 414 9.33 22.17 -15.24
CA PHE A 414 10.31 23.23 -15.50
C PHE A 414 9.71 24.63 -15.60
N LYS A 415 8.38 24.78 -15.68
CA LYS A 415 7.68 26.06 -15.80
C LYS A 415 8.38 26.99 -16.81
N ASN A 416 8.70 28.21 -16.42
CA ASN A 416 9.50 29.18 -17.18
C ASN A 416 10.90 29.38 -16.57
N TYR A 417 11.46 28.36 -15.91
CA TYR A 417 12.71 28.50 -15.16
C TYR A 417 13.94 28.81 -16.04
N GLU A 418 13.88 28.64 -17.36
CA GLU A 418 14.91 29.11 -18.28
C GLU A 418 14.96 30.64 -18.38
N GLN A 419 13.82 31.32 -18.23
CA GLN A 419 13.69 32.77 -18.34
C GLN A 419 13.71 33.43 -16.96
N VAL A 420 13.00 32.85 -15.98
CA VAL A 420 12.84 33.39 -14.64
C VAL A 420 13.63 32.55 -13.63
N PRO A 421 14.47 33.15 -12.77
CA PRO A 421 15.14 32.38 -11.72
C PRO A 421 14.13 31.85 -10.72
N PHE A 422 14.30 30.60 -10.31
CA PHE A 422 13.52 30.04 -9.21
C PHE A 422 13.80 30.82 -7.91
N ARG A 423 12.75 31.08 -7.13
CA ARG A 423 12.80 31.69 -5.80
C ARG A 423 11.85 30.93 -4.87
N LEU A 424 12.31 30.63 -3.66
CA LEU A 424 11.57 29.92 -2.60
C LEU A 424 10.56 30.84 -1.92
#